data_AF-A0A1F9MNR8-F1
#
_entry.id   AF-A0A1F9MNR8-F1
#
_cell.length_a   1.000
_cell.length_b   1.000
_cell.length_c   1.000
_cell.angle_alpha   90.00
_cell.angle_beta   90.00
_cell.angle_gamma   90.00
#
_symmetry.space_group_name_H-M   'P 1'
#
loop_
_entity.id
_entity.type
_entity.pdbx_description
1 polymer ?
#
loop_
_entity_poly.entity_id
_entity_poly.type
_entity_poly.pdbx_seq_one_letter_code
_entity_poly.pdbx_strand_id
1 'polypeptide(L)'
;MTVIEKFEDFAARAGFAVVLMTSDDFGYPVGKEEEKKHRPRQNVVLELGYFAAHLGRSKTFVLTKGDIEMPSDVLGLVYEQLDRNEGWKIRLARELQSAGFEIDLNRAIA
;
A
#
# COMPACT_ATOMS: atom_id res chain seq x y z
N MET A 1 18.11 17.14 8.23
CA MET A 1 17.13 16.29 7.54
C MET A 1 16.30 15.53 8.55
N THR A 2 15.05 15.93 8.75
CA THR A 2 14.06 15.26 9.57
C THR A 2 13.58 13.96 8.91
N VAL A 3 12.80 13.15 9.63
CA VAL A 3 12.19 11.93 9.07
C VAL A 3 11.27 12.26 7.88
N ILE A 4 10.51 13.36 7.98
CA ILE A 4 9.62 13.82 6.91
C ILE A 4 10.41 14.32 5.70
N GLU A 5 11.47 15.10 5.90
CA GLU A 5 12.29 15.58 4.78
C GLU A 5 12.97 14.43 4.01
N LYS A 6 13.39 13.36 4.71
CA LYS A 6 13.88 12.13 4.05
C LYS A 6 12.80 11.48 3.21
N PHE A 7 11.61 11.36 3.78
CA PHE A 7 10.47 10.74 3.11
C PHE A 7 10.10 11.50 1.83
N GLU A 8 10.03 12.84 1.89
CA GLU A 8 9.75 13.69 0.73
C GLU A 8 10.81 13.57 -0.37
N ASP A 9 12.10 13.51 -0.01
CA ASP A 9 13.18 13.32 -1.00
C ASP A 9 13.07 11.97 -1.73
N PHE A 10 12.78 10.89 -0.99
CA PHE A 10 12.53 9.59 -1.62
C PHE A 10 11.26 9.60 -2.46
N ALA A 11 10.19 10.22 -1.98
CA ALA A 11 8.92 10.29 -2.68
C ALA A 11 9.02 11.07 -3.99
N ALA A 12 9.75 12.19 -4.01
CA ALA A 12 9.97 13.00 -5.21
C ALA A 12 10.71 12.26 -6.33
N ARG A 13 11.43 11.18 -6.00
CA ARG A 13 12.18 10.34 -6.94
C ARG A 13 11.44 9.06 -7.30
N ALA A 14 10.35 8.74 -6.60
CA ALA A 14 9.56 7.55 -6.85
C ALA A 14 8.64 7.79 -8.06
N GLY A 15 8.57 6.80 -8.97
CA GLY A 15 7.60 6.83 -10.06
C GLY A 15 6.34 5.98 -9.80
N PHE A 16 6.35 5.18 -8.73
CA PHE A 16 5.29 4.25 -8.34
C PHE A 16 5.44 3.92 -6.86
N ALA A 17 4.33 3.72 -6.15
CA ALA A 17 4.32 3.34 -4.73
C ALA A 17 3.65 1.97 -4.55
N VAL A 18 4.33 1.07 -3.85
CA VAL A 18 3.77 -0.21 -3.38
C VAL A 18 3.68 -0.13 -1.86
N VAL A 19 2.47 -0.16 -1.32
CA VAL A 19 2.20 0.02 0.10
C VAL A 19 1.82 -1.32 0.73
N LEU A 20 2.56 -1.76 1.75
CA LEU A 20 2.28 -2.99 2.47
C LEU A 20 1.42 -2.69 3.71
N MET A 21 0.17 -3.11 3.68
CA MET A 21 -0.78 -3.02 4.79
C MET A 21 -0.84 -4.36 5.52
N THR A 22 -0.09 -4.45 6.61
CA THR A 22 0.02 -5.66 7.44
C THR A 22 -0.58 -5.42 8.83
N SER A 23 -0.82 -6.49 9.58
CA SER A 23 -1.41 -6.48 10.92
C SER A 23 -0.41 -6.05 12.01
N ASP A 24 0.21 -4.89 11.86
CA ASP A 24 1.34 -4.44 12.69
C ASP A 24 0.92 -3.83 14.02
N ASP A 25 -0.24 -3.16 14.06
CA ASP A 25 -0.79 -2.51 15.25
C ASP A 25 -2.20 -3.04 15.55
N PHE A 26 -2.73 -2.65 16.72
CA PHE A 26 -4.16 -2.76 17.03
C PHE A 26 -4.81 -1.37 17.07
N GLY A 27 -6.09 -1.29 16.71
CA GLY A 27 -6.90 -0.08 16.79
C GLY A 27 -8.29 -0.38 17.34
N TYR A 28 -8.88 0.61 18.00
CA TYR A 28 -10.27 0.61 18.47
C TYR A 28 -10.70 2.03 18.87
N PRO A 29 -12.01 2.34 18.86
CA PRO A 29 -12.53 3.60 19.39
C PRO A 29 -12.22 3.77 20.89
N VAL A 30 -12.07 5.02 21.33
CA VAL A 30 -11.85 5.33 22.75
C VAL A 30 -12.97 4.72 23.60
N GLY A 31 -12.59 3.96 24.63
CA GLY A 31 -13.52 3.31 25.54
C GLY A 31 -14.15 2.01 25.01
N LYS A 32 -13.68 1.48 23.88
CA LYS A 32 -14.20 0.25 23.25
C LYS A 32 -13.12 -0.80 23.00
N GLU A 33 -12.39 -1.19 24.04
CA GLU A 33 -11.30 -2.16 23.91
C GLU A 33 -11.78 -3.54 23.41
N GLU A 34 -13.04 -3.87 23.64
CA GLU A 34 -13.71 -5.06 23.09
C GLU A 34 -13.84 -5.05 21.56
N GLU A 35 -13.76 -3.88 20.92
CA GLU A 35 -13.78 -3.72 19.45
C GLU A 35 -12.38 -3.76 18.83
N LYS A 36 -11.35 -4.18 19.59
CA LYS A 36 -9.94 -4.23 19.14
C LYS A 36 -9.76 -5.07 17.87
N LYS A 37 -9.21 -4.43 16.83
CA LYS A 37 -8.88 -5.05 15.54
C LYS A 37 -7.43 -4.84 15.18
N HIS A 38 -6.87 -5.77 14.42
CA HIS A 38 -5.58 -5.56 13.76
C HIS A 38 -5.71 -4.48 12.70
N ARG A 39 -4.67 -3.66 12.55
CA ARG A 39 -4.61 -2.61 11.53
C ARG A 39 -3.18 -2.34 11.08
N PRO A 40 -2.99 -1.70 9.92
CA PRO A 40 -1.69 -1.16 9.52
C PRO A 40 -1.17 -0.13 10.51
N ARG A 41 0.16 0.01 10.56
CA ARG A 41 0.83 1.14 11.22
C ARG A 41 0.25 2.47 10.73
N GLN A 42 0.04 3.42 11.64
CA GLN A 42 -0.51 4.73 11.30
C GLN A 42 0.34 5.47 10.26
N ASN A 43 1.67 5.35 10.33
CA ASN A 43 2.57 5.94 9.34
C ASN A 43 2.32 5.38 7.93
N VAL A 44 2.03 4.07 7.80
CA VAL A 44 1.73 3.45 6.49
C VAL A 44 0.44 4.03 5.90
N VAL A 45 -0.56 4.31 6.74
CA VAL A 45 -1.81 4.96 6.29
C VAL A 45 -1.55 6.41 5.83
N LEU A 46 -0.69 7.15 6.54
CA LEU A 46 -0.25 8.49 6.13
C LEU A 46 0.48 8.46 4.78
N GLU A 47 1.45 7.57 4.63
CA GLU A 47 2.25 7.41 3.42
C GLU A 47 1.40 7.00 2.22
N LEU A 48 0.40 6.13 2.43
CA LEU A 48 -0.59 5.80 1.40
C LEU A 48 -1.29 7.06 0.88
N GLY A 49 -1.85 7.87 1.80
CA GLY A 49 -2.56 9.08 1.44
C GLY A 49 -1.66 10.08 0.71
N TYR A 50 -0.42 10.22 1.18
CA TYR A 50 0.60 11.06 0.53
C TYR A 50 0.89 10.60 -0.90
N PHE A 51 1.22 9.32 -1.11
CA PHE A 51 1.56 8.81 -2.44
C PHE A 51 0.36 8.81 -3.40
N ALA A 52 -0.85 8.52 -2.90
CA ALA A 52 -2.06 8.63 -3.69
C ALA A 52 -2.31 10.06 -4.20
N ALA A 53 -1.97 11.07 -3.41
CA ALA A 53 -2.06 12.48 -3.81
C ALA A 53 -0.87 12.92 -4.68
N HIS A 54 0.35 12.49 -4.36
CA HIS A 54 1.58 12.91 -5.02
C HIS A 54 1.79 12.25 -6.39
N LEU A 55 1.65 10.92 -6.48
CA LEU A 55 1.82 10.14 -7.71
C LEU A 55 0.52 9.90 -8.46
N GLY A 56 -0.61 10.02 -7.76
CA GLY A 56 -1.92 9.64 -8.25
C GLY A 56 -2.28 8.18 -7.94
N ARG A 57 -3.59 7.90 -7.97
CA ARG A 57 -4.17 6.59 -7.65
C ARG A 57 -3.70 5.47 -8.58
N SER A 58 -3.48 5.75 -9.86
CA SER A 58 -3.01 4.76 -10.84
C SER A 58 -1.54 4.37 -10.68
N LYS A 59 -0.79 5.08 -9.82
CA LYS A 59 0.63 4.82 -9.51
C LYS A 59 0.84 4.42 -8.05
N THR A 60 -0.24 4.04 -7.37
CA THR A 60 -0.23 3.62 -5.96
C THR A 60 -0.96 2.29 -5.85
N PHE A 61 -0.25 1.26 -5.40
CA PHE A 61 -0.74 -0.10 -5.30
C PHE A 61 -0.65 -0.59 -3.85
N VAL A 62 -1.75 -1.15 -3.34
CA VAL A 62 -1.82 -1.59 -1.95
C VAL A 62 -1.80 -3.11 -1.88
N LEU A 63 -0.91 -3.66 -1.05
CA LEU A 63 -0.87 -5.08 -0.72
C LEU A 63 -1.33 -5.26 0.73
N THR A 64 -2.37 -6.05 0.96
CA THR A 64 -2.89 -6.34 2.30
C THR A 64 -2.46 -7.71 2.77
N LYS A 65 -2.11 -7.86 4.04
CA LYS A 65 -1.77 -9.17 4.62
C LYS A 65 -2.47 -9.36 5.96
N GLY A 66 -3.15 -10.50 6.09
CA GLY A 66 -3.90 -10.86 7.28
C GLY A 66 -5.30 -10.24 7.29
N ASP A 67 -5.99 -10.44 8.41
CA ASP A 67 -7.29 -9.82 8.67
C ASP A 67 -7.04 -8.49 9.38
N ILE A 68 -7.17 -7.39 8.63
CA ILE A 68 -6.91 -6.03 9.12
C ILE A 68 -8.11 -5.12 8.83
N GLU A 69 -8.36 -4.18 9.72
CA GLU A 69 -9.26 -3.09 9.42
C GLU A 69 -8.63 -2.19 8.33
N MET A 70 -9.40 -1.94 7.28
CA MET A 70 -9.01 -1.02 6.22
C MET A 70 -9.70 0.33 6.47
N PRO A 71 -9.04 1.47 6.20
CA PRO A 71 -9.71 2.76 6.28
C PRO A 71 -10.89 2.79 5.31
N SER A 72 -12.04 3.33 5.74
CA SER A 72 -13.28 3.36 4.95
C SER A 72 -13.14 4.14 3.65
N ASP A 73 -12.29 5.17 3.63
CA ASP A 73 -12.22 6.16 2.55
C ASP A 73 -11.18 5.84 1.48
N VAL A 74 -10.58 4.64 1.49
CA VAL A 74 -9.65 4.17 0.44
C VAL A 74 -10.37 3.60 -0.79
N LEU A 75 -11.68 3.87 -0.92
CA LEU A 75 -12.64 3.32 -1.90
C LEU A 75 -12.31 3.52 -3.40
N GLY A 76 -11.14 4.07 -3.74
CA GLY A 76 -10.67 4.25 -5.11
C GLY A 76 -9.24 3.76 -5.38
N LEU A 77 -8.57 3.09 -4.44
CA LEU A 77 -7.27 2.46 -4.70
C LEU A 77 -7.45 0.96 -4.96
N VAL A 78 -6.66 0.44 -5.90
CA VAL A 78 -6.54 -0.99 -6.12
C VAL A 78 -5.78 -1.58 -4.94
N TYR A 79 -6.40 -2.55 -4.26
CA TYR A 79 -5.74 -3.36 -3.26
C TYR A 79 -5.77 -4.83 -3.66
N GLU A 80 -4.71 -5.53 -3.29
CA GLU A 80 -4.56 -6.95 -3.49
C GLU A 80 -4.12 -7.65 -2.22
N GLN A 81 -4.60 -8.87 -2.03
CA GLN A 81 -4.13 -9.69 -0.94
C GLN A 81 -2.72 -10.22 -1.25
N LEU A 82 -1.79 -10.01 -0.33
CA LEU A 82 -0.49 -10.66 -0.32
C LEU A 82 -0.68 -12.13 0.09
N ASP A 83 -1.15 -12.93 -0.86
CA ASP A 83 -1.44 -14.34 -0.69
C ASP A 83 -0.23 -15.25 -1.00
N ARG A 84 -0.38 -16.53 -0.70
CA ARG A 84 0.63 -17.57 -0.99
C ARG A 84 0.60 -18.05 -2.45
N ASN A 85 -0.46 -17.73 -3.18
CA ASN A 85 -0.60 -18.13 -4.58
C ASN A 85 0.15 -17.17 -5.52
N GLU A 86 0.72 -16.11 -4.96
CA GLU A 86 1.56 -15.11 -5.64
C GLU A 86 0.85 -14.37 -6.78
N GLY A 87 -0.48 -14.44 -6.84
CA GLY A 87 -1.28 -13.79 -7.88
C GLY A 87 -1.10 -12.27 -7.90
N TRP A 88 -0.82 -11.70 -6.73
CA TRP A 88 -0.50 -10.28 -6.56
C TRP A 88 0.72 -9.83 -7.38
N LYS A 89 1.69 -10.72 -7.66
CA LYS A 89 2.88 -10.39 -8.46
C LYS A 89 2.49 -10.03 -9.89
N ILE A 90 1.61 -10.83 -10.50
CA ILE A 90 1.12 -10.60 -11.86
C ILE A 90 0.27 -9.33 -11.90
N ARG A 91 -0.60 -9.10 -10.92
CA ARG A 91 -1.39 -7.86 -10.82
C ARG A 91 -0.46 -6.65 -10.72
N LEU A 92 0.50 -6.67 -9.79
CA LEU A 92 1.48 -5.58 -9.63
C LEU A 92 2.26 -5.32 -10.92
N ALA A 93 2.73 -6.37 -11.59
CA ALA A 93 3.47 -6.25 -12.85
C ALA A 93 2.63 -5.56 -13.95
N ARG A 94 1.33 -5.86 -14.05
CA ARG A 94 0.40 -5.19 -14.98
C ARG A 94 0.15 -3.74 -14.63
N GLU A 95 0.02 -3.41 -13.34
CA GLU A 95 -0.17 -2.03 -12.89
C GLU A 95 1.09 -1.19 -13.14
N LEU A 96 2.27 -1.75 -12.88
CA LEU A 96 3.55 -1.12 -13.23
C LEU A 96 3.66 -0.86 -14.74
N GLN A 97 3.30 -1.84 -15.58
CA GLN A 97 3.29 -1.67 -17.03
C GLN A 97 2.32 -0.56 -17.46
N SER A 98 1.12 -0.51 -16.86
CA SER A 98 0.11 0.52 -17.12
C SER A 98 0.56 1.91 -16.66
N ALA A 99 1.42 1.98 -15.65
CA ALA A 99 2.05 3.21 -15.17
C ALA A 99 3.25 3.67 -16.04
N GLY A 100 3.62 2.90 -17.07
CA GLY A 100 4.68 3.24 -18.03
C GLY A 100 6.04 2.61 -17.73
N PHE A 101 6.12 1.63 -16.82
CA PHE A 101 7.36 0.91 -16.54
C PHE A 101 7.57 -0.26 -17.51
N GLU A 102 8.81 -0.46 -17.95
CA GLU A 102 9.19 -1.63 -18.73
C GLU A 102 9.28 -2.87 -17.82
N ILE A 103 8.29 -3.76 -17.92
CA ILE A 103 8.20 -4.99 -17.12
C ILE A 103 8.15 -6.21 -18.04
N ASP A 104 9.07 -7.16 -17.84
CA ASP A 104 9.03 -8.47 -18.47
C ASP A 104 8.17 -9.43 -17.63
N LEU A 105 6.94 -9.68 -18.08
CA LEU A 105 5.99 -10.55 -17.39
C LEU A 105 6.48 -12.00 -17.27
N ASN A 106 7.38 -12.46 -18.15
CA ASN A 106 7.93 -13.82 -18.06
C ASN A 106 8.81 -13.98 -16.82
N ARG A 107 9.46 -12.90 -16.36
CA ARG A 107 10.25 -12.89 -15.12
C ARG A 107 9.40 -12.73 -13.86
N ALA A 108 8.17 -12.22 -13.98
CA ALA A 108 7.28 -12.04 -12.85
C ALA A 108 6.60 -13.34 -12.39
N ILE A 109 6.60 -14.38 -13.25
CA ILE A 109 5.94 -15.67 -13.05
C ILE A 109 6.95 -16.80 -12.79
N ALA A 110 8.25 -16.53 -12.93
CA ALA A 110 9.34 -17.49 -12.79
C ALA A 110 9.75 -17.77 -11.34
#